data_AF-A0A1H7AYL6-F1
#
_entry.id   AF-A0A1H7AYL6-F1
#
_cell.length_a   1.000
_cell.length_b   1.000
_cell.length_c   1.000
_cell.angle_alpha   90.00
_cell.angle_beta   90.00
_cell.angle_gamma   90.00
#
_symmetry.space_group_name_H-M   'P 1'
#
loop_
_entity.id
_entity.type
_entity.pdbx_description
1 polymer ?
#
loop_
_entity_poly.entity_id
_entity_poly.type
_entity_poly.pdbx_seq_one_letter_code
_entity_poly.pdbx_strand_id
1 'polypeptide(L)'
;MKYLNKKAALKLCSFVLLLLGVLDIIRGFTHTFRVRYAAEYLAKIEPTSDSLVLMSAFGISNFLTGFLYFLIVFKAKNITPYVLTIIPISYMIGGLGMQYSNVILESEFRGQHMMKVYLATCLFTALLYFIVTQIENKHRGSKAQIIN
;
A
#
# COMPACT_ATOMS: atom_id res chain seq x y z
N MET A 1 12.86 21.76 -13.88
CA MET A 1 11.93 20.63 -14.18
C MET A 1 12.55 19.46 -14.98
N LYS A 2 13.86 19.45 -15.29
CA LYS A 2 14.49 18.42 -16.16
C LYS A 2 14.50 16.98 -15.59
N TYR A 3 14.26 16.82 -14.28
CA TYR A 3 14.39 15.54 -13.55
C TYR A 3 13.06 14.86 -13.20
N LEU A 4 11.94 15.58 -13.20
CA LEU A 4 10.64 15.03 -12.82
C LEU A 4 9.78 14.81 -14.08
N ASN A 5 9.82 13.59 -14.62
CA ASN A 5 9.04 13.17 -15.77
C ASN A 5 8.27 11.89 -15.46
N LYS A 6 7.29 11.54 -16.31
CA LYS A 6 6.42 10.37 -16.10
C LYS A 6 7.21 9.06 -15.93
N LYS A 7 8.31 8.90 -16.66
CA LYS A 7 9.17 7.71 -16.58
C LYS A 7 9.88 7.60 -15.23
N ALA A 8 10.36 8.71 -14.68
CA ALA A 8 10.98 8.77 -13.36
C ALA A 8 9.94 8.51 -12.25
N ALA A 9 8.76 9.13 -12.34
CA ALA A 9 7.67 8.89 -11.40
C ALA A 9 7.20 7.43 -11.42
N LEU A 10 7.11 6.80 -12.60
CA LEU A 10 6.77 5.38 -12.71
C LEU A 10 7.81 4.49 -12.03
N LYS A 11 9.11 4.77 -12.24
CA LYS A 11 10.19 4.04 -11.56
C LYS A 11 10.09 4.17 -10.04
N LEU A 12 9.75 5.35 -9.54
CA LEU A 12 9.52 5.56 -8.11
C LEU A 12 8.33 4.73 -7.61
N CYS A 13 7.20 4.73 -8.31
CA CYS A 13 6.06 3.87 -7.95
C CYS A 13 6.45 2.38 -7.92
N SER A 14 7.19 1.91 -8.92
CA SER A 14 7.66 0.52 -8.96
C SER A 14 8.61 0.19 -7.80
N PHE A 15 9.51 1.11 -7.47
CA PHE A 15 10.44 0.95 -6.35
C PHE A 15 9.72 0.94 -5.01
N VAL A 16 8.78 1.86 -4.79
CA VAL A 16 7.95 1.87 -3.58
C VAL A 16 7.15 0.58 -3.47
N LEU A 17 6.47 0.14 -4.55
CA LEU A 17 5.71 -1.11 -4.52
C LEU A 17 6.59 -2.34 -4.23
N LEU A 18 7.85 -2.34 -4.71
CA LEU A 18 8.82 -3.38 -4.37
C LEU A 18 9.15 -3.39 -2.88
N LEU A 19 9.40 -2.22 -2.28
CA LEU A 19 9.66 -2.10 -0.84
C LEU A 19 8.45 -2.53 -0.01
N LEU A 20 7.24 -2.15 -0.43
CA LEU A 20 6.01 -2.61 0.21
C LEU A 20 5.84 -4.12 0.09
N GLY A 21 6.22 -4.72 -1.05
CA GLY A 21 6.25 -6.17 -1.22
C GLY A 21 7.17 -6.86 -0.22
N VAL A 22 8.39 -6.34 -0.02
CA VAL A 22 9.31 -6.86 1.00
C VAL A 22 8.73 -6.72 2.40
N LEU A 23 8.17 -5.55 2.72
CA LEU A 23 7.51 -5.32 4.02
C LEU A 23 6.36 -6.30 4.25
N ASP A 24 5.57 -6.60 3.22
CA ASP A 24 4.47 -7.56 3.31
C ASP A 24 4.97 -9.01 3.47
N ILE A 25 6.10 -9.41 2.89
CA ILE A 25 6.72 -10.70 3.22
C ILE A 25 7.16 -10.76 4.69
N ILE A 26 7.78 -9.69 5.20
CA ILE A 26 8.18 -9.61 6.62
C ILE A 26 6.95 -9.69 7.54
N ARG A 27 5.88 -8.97 7.18
CA ARG A 27 4.61 -9.00 7.91
C ARG A 27 3.95 -10.37 7.84
N GLY A 28 3.93 -11.01 6.67
CA GLY A 28 3.42 -12.37 6.50
C GLY A 28 4.14 -13.35 7.40
N PHE A 29 5.47 -13.30 7.43
CA PHE A 29 6.25 -14.14 8.33
C PHE A 29 5.92 -13.88 9.80
N THR A 30 5.86 -12.60 10.19
CA THR A 30 5.65 -12.17 11.57
C THR A 30 4.23 -12.52 12.05
N HIS A 31 3.22 -12.31 11.21
CA HIS A 31 1.82 -12.56 11.53
C HIS A 31 1.43 -14.05 11.43
N THR A 32 2.22 -14.90 10.77
CA THR A 32 1.94 -16.35 10.67
C THR A 32 2.81 -17.18 11.61
N PHE A 33 4.14 -17.04 11.55
CA PHE A 33 5.06 -17.90 12.32
C PHE A 33 5.43 -17.32 13.68
N ARG A 34 5.25 -16.01 13.88
CA ARG A 34 5.51 -15.32 15.15
C ARG A 34 4.27 -14.59 15.66
N VAL A 35 3.08 -15.17 15.41
CA VAL A 35 1.78 -14.53 15.63
C VAL A 35 1.61 -14.01 17.06
N ARG A 36 1.93 -14.78 18.11
CA ARG A 36 1.81 -14.30 19.51
C ARG A 36 2.66 -13.05 19.77
N TYR A 37 3.92 -13.08 19.33
CA TYR A 37 4.82 -11.93 19.45
C TYR A 37 4.27 -10.70 18.71
N ALA A 38 3.74 -10.91 17.50
CA ALA A 38 3.15 -9.82 16.74
C ALA A 38 1.94 -9.20 17.46
N ALA A 39 1.11 -10.01 18.13
CA ALA A 39 -0.08 -9.54 18.82
C ALA A 39 0.31 -8.70 20.04
N GLU A 40 1.15 -9.26 20.90
CA GLU A 40 1.50 -8.68 22.20
C GLU A 40 2.40 -7.44 22.10
N TYR A 41 3.37 -7.46 21.17
CA TYR A 41 4.44 -6.46 21.14
C TYR A 41 4.30 -5.47 19.98
N LEU A 42 3.82 -5.90 18.82
CA LEU A 42 3.71 -5.03 17.64
C LEU A 42 2.32 -4.40 17.53
N ALA A 43 1.28 -5.23 17.59
CA ALA A 43 -0.10 -4.80 17.43
C ALA A 43 -0.69 -4.27 18.74
N LYS A 44 -0.19 -4.71 19.90
CA LYS A 44 -0.81 -4.45 21.22
C LYS A 44 -2.28 -4.89 21.26
N ILE A 45 -2.53 -6.11 20.79
CA ILE A 45 -3.80 -6.81 20.86
C ILE A 45 -3.64 -7.99 21.83
N GLU A 46 -4.66 -8.25 22.64
CA GLU A 46 -4.67 -9.42 23.52
C GLU A 46 -4.63 -10.72 22.69
N PRO A 47 -3.67 -11.63 22.94
CA PRO A 47 -3.41 -12.80 22.11
C PRO A 47 -4.38 -13.97 22.41
N THR A 48 -5.69 -13.71 22.31
CA THR A 48 -6.73 -14.75 22.39
C THR A 48 -6.68 -15.68 21.17
N SER A 49 -7.20 -16.90 21.26
CA SER A 49 -7.20 -17.85 20.14
C SER A 49 -7.78 -17.26 18.85
N ASP A 50 -8.91 -16.55 18.94
CA ASP A 50 -9.58 -15.94 17.79
C ASP A 50 -8.74 -14.81 17.17
N SER A 51 -8.14 -13.95 18.00
CA SER A 51 -7.26 -12.88 17.52
C SER A 51 -6.03 -13.42 16.80
N LEU A 52 -5.46 -14.52 17.29
CA LEU A 52 -4.30 -15.16 16.67
C LEU A 52 -4.67 -15.84 15.36
N VAL A 53 -5.85 -16.45 15.25
CA VAL A 53 -6.36 -17.00 13.99
C VAL A 53 -6.56 -15.87 12.97
N LEU A 54 -7.24 -14.79 13.36
CA LEU A 54 -7.49 -13.67 12.46
C LEU A 54 -6.18 -12.98 12.02
N MET A 55 -5.24 -12.79 12.95
CA MET A 55 -3.95 -12.23 12.59
C MET A 55 -3.12 -13.18 11.71
N SER A 56 -3.21 -14.48 11.92
CA SER A 56 -2.59 -15.48 11.03
C SER A 56 -3.19 -15.41 9.62
N ALA A 57 -4.51 -15.22 9.50
CA ALA A 57 -5.18 -15.01 8.22
C ALA A 57 -4.72 -13.71 7.53
N PHE A 58 -4.52 -12.64 8.30
CA PHE A 58 -3.87 -11.43 7.79
C PHE A 58 -2.43 -11.71 7.33
N GLY A 59 -1.67 -12.53 8.05
CA GLY A 59 -0.33 -12.96 7.64
C GLY A 59 -0.29 -13.73 6.31
N ILE A 60 -1.24 -14.65 6.10
CA ILE A 60 -1.39 -15.35 4.81
C ILE A 60 -1.68 -14.34 3.69
N SER A 61 -2.57 -13.39 3.95
CA SER A 61 -2.89 -12.32 3.00
C SER A 61 -1.69 -11.42 2.72
N ASN A 62 -0.83 -11.17 3.71
CA ASN A 62 0.42 -10.42 3.52
C ASN A 62 1.42 -11.16 2.62
N PHE A 63 1.54 -12.48 2.71
CA PHE A 63 2.33 -13.25 1.74
C PHE A 63 1.76 -13.09 0.32
N LEU A 64 0.44 -13.27 0.17
CA LEU A 64 -0.23 -13.13 -1.11
C LEU A 64 0.02 -11.76 -1.74
N THR A 65 -0.22 -10.67 -0.99
CA THR A 65 0.00 -9.31 -1.49
C THR A 65 1.47 -9.05 -1.80
N GLY A 66 2.39 -9.49 -0.94
CA GLY A 66 3.84 -9.36 -1.17
C GLY A 66 4.28 -10.01 -2.48
N PHE A 67 3.87 -11.26 -2.74
CA PHE A 67 4.19 -11.96 -3.99
C PHE A 67 3.51 -11.33 -5.21
N LEU A 68 2.27 -10.87 -5.08
CA LEU A 68 1.59 -10.13 -6.16
C LEU A 68 2.32 -8.82 -6.48
N TYR A 69 2.79 -8.08 -5.48
CA TYR A 69 3.55 -6.85 -5.69
C TYR A 69 4.87 -7.12 -6.42
N PHE A 70 5.59 -8.18 -6.06
CA PHE A 70 6.77 -8.60 -6.82
C PHE A 70 6.43 -8.93 -8.27
N LEU A 71 5.39 -9.74 -8.50
CA LEU A 71 4.95 -10.08 -9.84
C LEU A 71 4.60 -8.82 -10.66
N ILE A 72 3.87 -7.88 -10.08
CA ILE A 72 3.50 -6.61 -10.72
C ILE A 72 4.75 -5.78 -11.05
N VAL A 73 5.69 -5.62 -10.12
CA VAL A 73 6.92 -4.86 -10.36
C VAL A 73 7.75 -5.48 -11.49
N PHE A 74 7.86 -6.81 -11.53
CA PHE A 74 8.69 -7.51 -12.50
C PHE A 74 8.02 -7.71 -13.87
N LYS A 75 6.69 -7.84 -13.93
CA LYS A 75 5.96 -8.18 -15.17
C LYS A 75 5.03 -7.08 -15.68
N ALA A 76 4.54 -6.20 -14.81
CA ALA A 76 3.51 -5.20 -15.13
C ALA A 76 3.78 -3.83 -14.48
N LYS A 77 5.03 -3.35 -14.53
CA LYS A 77 5.44 -2.10 -13.86
C LYS A 77 4.59 -0.87 -14.23
N ASN A 78 3.97 -0.85 -15.40
CA ASN A 78 3.09 0.23 -15.85
C ASN A 78 1.81 0.38 -15.00
N ILE A 79 1.37 -0.68 -14.31
CA ILE A 79 0.17 -0.63 -13.47
C ILE A 79 0.48 -0.24 -12.01
N THR A 80 1.75 -0.12 -11.62
CA THR A 80 2.15 0.14 -10.23
C THR A 80 1.49 1.39 -9.61
N PRO A 81 1.32 2.53 -10.31
CA PRO A 81 0.67 3.69 -9.71
C PRO A 81 -0.80 3.42 -9.36
N TYR A 82 -1.50 2.63 -10.18
CA TYR A 82 -2.90 2.26 -9.93
C TYR A 82 -3.01 1.30 -8.75
N VAL A 83 -2.10 0.33 -8.63
CA VAL A 83 -2.05 -0.58 -7.49
C VAL A 83 -1.82 0.20 -6.19
N LEU A 84 -0.87 1.15 -6.19
CA LEU A 84 -0.65 2.05 -5.06
C LEU A 84 -1.87 2.90 -4.70
N THR A 85 -2.75 3.22 -5.66
CA THR A 85 -4.03 3.90 -5.38
C THR A 85 -5.10 2.95 -4.85
N ILE A 86 -5.18 1.73 -5.37
CA ILE A 86 -6.18 0.74 -4.97
C ILE A 86 -6.01 0.38 -3.49
N ILE A 87 -4.77 0.23 -3.02
CA ILE A 87 -4.46 -0.12 -1.63
C ILE A 87 -5.19 0.78 -0.60
N PRO A 88 -4.99 2.12 -0.56
CA PRO A 88 -5.69 2.98 0.39
C PRO A 88 -7.20 3.03 0.16
N ILE A 89 -7.68 2.90 -1.08
CA ILE A 89 -9.12 2.81 -1.36
C ILE A 89 -9.71 1.55 -0.72
N SER A 90 -9.06 0.40 -0.84
CA SER A 90 -9.51 -0.85 -0.22
C SER A 90 -9.57 -0.74 1.30
N TYR A 91 -8.58 -0.09 1.93
CA TYR A 91 -8.61 0.17 3.38
C TYR A 91 -9.73 1.13 3.78
N MET A 92 -10.01 2.15 2.96
CA MET A 92 -11.14 3.06 3.19
C MET A 92 -12.47 2.32 3.13
N ILE A 93 -12.67 1.45 2.12
CA ILE A 93 -13.87 0.62 1.99
C ILE A 93 -14.03 -0.30 3.22
N GLY A 94 -12.94 -0.96 3.64
CA GLY A 94 -12.94 -1.78 4.85
C GLY A 94 -13.29 -0.97 6.11
N GLY A 95 -12.75 0.24 6.24
CA GLY A 95 -13.07 1.17 7.33
C GLY A 95 -14.55 1.56 7.36
N LEU A 96 -15.13 1.88 6.21
CA LEU A 96 -16.57 2.18 6.09
C LEU A 96 -17.42 0.96 6.43
N GLY A 97 -17.01 -0.24 6.01
CA GLY A 97 -17.69 -1.49 6.39
C GLY A 97 -17.69 -1.73 7.90
N MET A 98 -16.54 -1.51 8.55
CA MET A 98 -16.45 -1.61 10.02
C MET A 98 -17.35 -0.60 10.73
N GLN A 99 -17.41 0.65 10.24
CA GLN A 99 -18.30 1.68 10.78
C GLN A 99 -19.78 1.29 10.61
N TYR A 100 -20.15 0.81 9.42
CA TYR A 100 -21.51 0.35 9.14
C TYR A 100 -21.94 -0.80 10.06
N SER A 101 -21.02 -1.70 10.38
CA SER A 101 -21.25 -2.83 11.29
C SER A 101 -21.07 -2.49 12.77
N ASN A 102 -20.85 -1.21 13.14
CA ASN A 102 -20.59 -0.77 14.51
C ASN A 102 -19.43 -1.52 15.19
N VAL A 103 -18.39 -1.87 14.43
CA VAL A 103 -17.18 -2.49 14.97
C VAL A 103 -16.35 -1.42 15.66
N ILE A 104 -16.26 -1.51 16.99
CA ILE A 104 -15.51 -0.57 17.83
C ILE A 104 -14.15 -1.18 18.15
N LEU A 105 -13.10 -0.37 17.97
CA LEU A 105 -11.74 -0.75 18.33
C LEU A 105 -11.53 -0.49 19.82
N GLU A 106 -11.47 -1.54 20.64
CA GLU A 106 -11.28 -1.42 22.09
C GLU A 106 -9.79 -1.41 22.50
N SER A 107 -8.92 -2.03 21.71
CA SER A 107 -7.48 -2.07 21.99
C SER A 107 -6.76 -0.80 21.57
N GLU A 108 -5.60 -0.50 22.19
CA GLU A 108 -4.71 0.60 21.72
C GLU A 108 -4.30 0.44 20.24
N PHE A 109 -4.29 -0.81 19.75
CA PHE A 109 -3.90 -1.25 18.42
C PHE A 109 -2.77 -0.42 17.80
N ARG A 110 -1.55 -0.54 18.35
CA ARG A 110 -0.39 0.24 17.86
C ARG A 110 -0.01 -0.10 16.42
N GLY A 111 -0.39 -1.28 15.94
CA GLY A 111 -0.23 -1.68 14.54
C GLY A 111 -0.87 -0.68 13.55
N GLN A 112 -1.88 0.09 13.98
CA GLN A 112 -2.51 1.13 13.16
C GLN A 112 -1.52 2.21 12.70
N HIS A 113 -0.49 2.52 13.48
CA HIS A 113 0.45 3.59 13.13
C HIS A 113 1.34 3.18 11.96
N MET A 114 1.85 1.95 11.97
CA MET A 114 2.56 1.39 10.83
C MET A 114 1.66 1.36 9.59
N MET A 115 0.39 0.98 9.75
CA MET A 115 -0.58 0.98 8.65
C MET A 115 -0.81 2.39 8.09
N LYS A 116 -0.94 3.42 8.94
CA LYS A 116 -1.11 4.80 8.48
C LYS A 116 0.09 5.26 7.63
N VAL A 117 1.32 4.93 8.05
CA VAL A 117 2.54 5.25 7.27
C VAL A 117 2.56 4.48 5.94
N TYR A 118 2.19 3.21 5.96
CA TYR A 118 2.07 2.37 4.76
C TYR A 118 1.09 3.00 3.75
N LEU A 119 -0.13 3.33 4.19
CA LEU A 119 -1.17 3.92 3.35
C LEU A 119 -0.80 5.31 2.84
N ALA A 120 -0.20 6.14 3.68
CA ALA A 120 0.28 7.47 3.29
C ALA A 120 1.35 7.35 2.18
N THR A 121 2.30 6.43 2.34
CA THR A 121 3.35 6.18 1.34
C THR A 121 2.75 5.77 0.00
N CYS A 122 1.77 4.87 0.00
CA CYS A 122 1.03 4.48 -1.20
C CYS A 122 0.36 5.69 -1.87
N LEU A 123 -0.40 6.46 -1.10
CA LEU A 123 -1.18 7.58 -1.61
C LEU A 123 -0.29 8.69 -2.18
N PHE A 124 0.73 9.14 -1.42
CA PHE A 124 1.63 10.21 -1.87
C PHE A 124 2.40 9.81 -3.13
N THR A 125 2.89 8.56 -3.19
CA THR A 125 3.63 8.08 -4.36
C THR A 125 2.74 8.01 -5.60
N ALA A 126 1.50 7.54 -5.45
CA ALA A 126 0.55 7.50 -6.55
C ALA A 126 0.15 8.90 -7.02
N LEU A 127 -0.18 9.81 -6.09
CA LEU A 127 -0.53 11.20 -6.41
C LEU A 127 0.59 11.91 -7.17
N LEU A 128 1.84 11.73 -6.74
CA LEU A 128 2.99 12.30 -7.44
C LEU A 128 3.06 11.83 -8.90
N TYR A 129 2.84 10.54 -9.18
CA TYR A 129 2.80 10.03 -10.55
C TYR A 129 1.70 10.66 -11.39
N PHE A 130 0.49 10.78 -10.85
CA PHE A 130 -0.63 11.37 -11.58
C PHE A 130 -0.41 12.86 -11.82
N ILE A 131 0.05 13.63 -10.83
CA ILE A 131 0.37 15.06 -10.97
C ILE A 131 1.43 15.27 -12.06
N VAL A 132 2.54 14.51 -12.00
CA VAL A 132 3.61 14.61 -13.02
C VAL A 132 3.08 14.26 -14.41
N THR A 133 2.26 13.23 -14.52
CA THR A 133 1.64 12.83 -15.79
C THR A 133 0.73 13.91 -16.36
N GLN A 134 -0.10 14.55 -15.52
CA GLN A 134 -0.98 15.64 -15.93
C GLN A 134 -0.20 16.87 -16.40
N ILE A 135 0.84 17.26 -15.66
CA ILE A 135 1.71 18.39 -16.02
C ILE A 135 2.40 18.11 -17.37
N GLU A 136 2.95 16.91 -17.57
CA GLU A 136 3.64 16.55 -18.80
C GLU A 136 2.69 16.53 -20.00
N ASN A 137 1.47 16.00 -19.84
CA ASN A 137 0.45 16.00 -20.88
C ASN A 137 0.04 17.43 -21.29
N LYS A 138 -0.14 18.34 -20.32
CA LYS A 138 -0.48 19.75 -20.57
C LYS A 138 0.62 20.47 -21.36
N HIS A 139 1.90 20.24 -21.01
CA HIS A 139 3.03 20.83 -21.73
C HIS A 139 3.14 20.33 -23.18
N ARG A 140 2.86 19.04 -23.43
CA ARG A 140 2.86 18.49 -24.79
C ARG A 140 1.73 19.07 -25.64
N GLY A 141 0.52 19.20 -25.08
CA GLY A 141 -0.62 19.82 -25.76
C GLY A 141 -0.37 21.28 -26.15
N SER A 142 0.22 22.07 -25.25
CA SER A 142 0.57 23.47 -25.55
C SER A 142 1.63 23.60 -26.65
N LYS A 143 2.64 22.73 -26.69
CA LYS A 143 3.62 22.71 -27.79
C LYS A 143 3.00 22.34 -29.14
N ALA A 144 2.05 21.41 -29.17
CA ALA A 144 1.38 21.02 -30.40
C ALA A 144 0.52 22.16 -31.00
N GLN A 145 0.01 23.07 -30.16
CA GLN A 145 -0.75 24.25 -30.59
C GLN A 145 0.12 25.40 -31.13
N ILE A 146 1.42 25.44 -30.81
CA ILE A 146 2.34 26.49 -31.29
C ILE A 146 2.91 26.15 -32.69
N ILE A 147 2.85 24.88 -33.09
CA ILE A 147 3.44 24.38 -34.34
C ILE A 147 2.40 24.30 -35.48
N ASN A 148 1.11 24.48 -35.16
CA ASN A 148 0.00 24.60 -36.12
C ASN A 148 -0.46 26.05 -36.22
#